data_AF-A0AAD9WVL9-F1
#
_entry.id   AF-A0AAD9WVL9-F1
#
_cell.length_a   1.000
_cell.length_b   1.000
_cell.length_c   1.000
_cell.angle_alpha   90.00
_cell.angle_beta   90.00
_cell.angle_gamma   90.00
#
_symmetry.space_group_name_H-M   'P 1'
#
loop_
_entity.id
_entity.type
_entity.pdbx_description
1 polymer ?
#
loop_
_entity_poly.entity_id
_entity_poly.type
_entity_poly.pdbx_seq_one_letter_code
_entity_poly.pdbx_strand_id
1 'polypeptide(L)'
;MEIDPNVGSVEGSSELGPKTLDNSSSIGKGKVLEKGKRLQKRILSFSQIVDHKGDSIGKCIENVLLKWGIDKVFTITVDNATANTTAIGFMIRKLNSWQDGGAVLGGKYLHVRFCAHILNLIASDGLKDLHDSIVAIRNAVKYVKSSPSRLDRFKKSCCT
;
A
#
# COMPACT_ATOMS: atom_id res chain seq x y z
N MET A 1 2.43 -6.29 31.77
CA MET A 1 1.53 -7.44 31.57
C MET A 1 2.28 -8.38 30.64
N GLU A 2 3.01 -9.32 31.24
CA GLU A 2 3.71 -10.36 30.49
C GLU A 2 2.70 -11.42 30.03
N ILE A 3 2.90 -11.95 28.83
CA ILE A 3 2.12 -13.09 28.33
C ILE A 3 3.13 -14.17 27.93
N ASP A 4 3.00 -15.30 28.62
CA ASP A 4 3.72 -16.56 28.48
C ASP A 4 3.37 -17.26 27.13
N PRO A 5 4.34 -17.81 26.36
CA PRO A 5 4.12 -18.28 25.00
C PRO A 5 3.76 -19.78 24.86
N ASN A 6 3.04 -20.41 25.78
CA ASN A 6 2.76 -21.84 25.67
C ASN A 6 1.32 -22.27 26.03
N VAL A 7 0.38 -22.12 25.08
CA VAL A 7 -0.86 -22.93 25.02
C VAL A 7 -1.12 -23.29 23.55
N GLY A 8 -1.14 -24.59 23.29
CA GLY A 8 -1.49 -25.17 21.99
C GLY A 8 -2.99 -25.46 21.85
N SER A 9 -3.40 -25.42 20.58
CA SER A 9 -4.53 -26.11 19.93
C SER A 9 -5.96 -25.74 20.33
N VAL A 10 -6.77 -25.31 19.33
CA VAL A 10 -8.01 -25.99 18.89
C VAL A 10 -8.30 -25.58 17.44
N GLU A 11 -8.48 -26.56 16.55
CA GLU A 11 -9.07 -26.40 15.21
C GLU A 11 -10.60 -26.30 15.30
N GLY A 12 -11.19 -25.42 14.50
CA GLY A 12 -12.63 -25.34 14.27
C GLY A 12 -12.90 -24.86 12.84
N SER A 13 -13.25 -25.81 11.97
CA SER A 13 -13.69 -25.55 10.59
C SER A 13 -15.17 -25.19 10.55
N SER A 14 -15.52 -24.12 9.83
CA SER A 14 -16.83 -23.97 9.18
C SER A 14 -16.73 -22.96 8.03
N GLU A 15 -16.95 -23.43 6.81
CA GLU A 15 -17.07 -22.63 5.59
C GLU A 15 -18.44 -21.93 5.49
N LEU A 16 -18.48 -20.71 4.92
CA LEU A 16 -19.45 -20.27 3.89
C LEU A 16 -18.95 -18.92 3.29
N GLY A 17 -18.94 -18.79 1.94
CA GLY A 17 -18.37 -17.65 1.18
C GLY A 17 -19.19 -16.33 1.18
N PRO A 18 -19.00 -15.36 0.24
CA PRO A 18 -18.15 -15.32 -0.95
C PRO A 18 -17.02 -14.26 -0.92
N LYS A 19 -16.05 -14.44 -1.83
CA LYS A 19 -14.72 -13.81 -1.92
C LYS A 19 -14.76 -12.33 -2.37
N THR A 20 -13.95 -11.48 -1.73
CA THR A 20 -13.49 -10.18 -2.26
C THR A 20 -11.99 -10.22 -2.50
N LEU A 21 -11.58 -9.77 -3.70
CA LEU A 21 -10.22 -9.82 -4.24
C LEU A 21 -9.27 -8.88 -3.49
N ASP A 22 -8.27 -9.43 -2.80
CA ASP A 22 -7.15 -8.71 -2.21
C ASP A 22 -5.86 -8.93 -3.01
N ASN A 23 -5.37 -7.84 -3.58
CA ASN A 23 -4.09 -7.74 -4.27
C ASN A 23 -2.91 -7.78 -3.27
N SER A 24 -2.36 -8.97 -3.03
CA SER A 24 -1.21 -9.19 -2.15
C SER A 24 0.05 -9.64 -2.92
N SER A 25 1.17 -8.94 -2.70
CA SER A 25 2.50 -9.31 -3.19
C SER A 25 3.20 -10.19 -2.14
N SER A 26 3.68 -11.36 -2.55
CA SER A 26 4.28 -12.39 -1.67
C SER A 26 5.80 -12.47 -1.89
N ILE A 27 6.59 -12.59 -0.82
CA ILE A 27 8.04 -12.84 -0.89
C ILE A 27 8.41 -14.03 0.03
N GLY A 28 8.93 -15.10 -0.58
CA GLY A 28 9.46 -16.29 0.09
C GLY A 28 10.98 -16.39 0.00
N LYS A 29 11.61 -17.01 1.02
CA LYS A 29 13.03 -17.40 1.03
C LYS A 29 13.15 -18.92 0.76
N GLY A 30 14.08 -19.36 -0.09
CA GLY A 30 14.54 -20.76 -0.18
C GLY A 30 15.74 -20.98 0.76
N LYS A 31 15.99 -22.16 1.35
CA LYS A 31 15.88 -23.54 0.84
C LYS A 31 15.41 -24.55 1.93
N VAL A 32 15.06 -25.75 1.44
CA VAL A 32 14.40 -26.91 2.05
C VAL A 32 12.88 -26.75 2.15
N LEU A 33 12.19 -27.68 1.50
CA LEU A 33 10.75 -27.74 1.28
C LEU A 33 10.02 -28.03 2.60
N GLU A 34 9.98 -27.05 3.49
CA GLU A 34 9.11 -27.09 4.66
C GLU A 34 7.75 -26.47 4.34
N LYS A 35 6.71 -27.21 4.72
CA LYS A 35 5.29 -26.92 4.51
C LYS A 35 4.92 -25.47 4.90
N GLY A 36 4.44 -24.71 3.92
CA GLY A 36 3.40 -23.68 4.11
C GLY A 36 3.73 -22.46 4.98
N LYS A 37 4.78 -21.67 4.66
CA LYS A 37 4.87 -20.30 5.20
C LYS A 37 3.75 -19.42 4.63
N ARG A 38 2.73 -19.12 5.44
CA ARG A 38 1.67 -18.15 5.10
C ARG A 38 2.25 -16.73 5.10
N LEU A 39 2.01 -15.98 4.02
CA LEU A 39 2.36 -14.56 3.96
C LEU A 39 1.66 -13.81 5.10
N GLN A 40 2.40 -12.96 5.80
CA GLN A 40 1.88 -12.13 6.88
C GLN A 40 1.83 -10.68 6.44
N LYS A 41 0.66 -10.05 6.54
CA LYS A 41 0.48 -8.61 6.32
C LYS A 41 0.45 -7.90 7.66
N ARG A 42 1.34 -6.93 7.87
CA ARG A 42 1.43 -6.14 9.10
C ARG A 42 1.66 -4.67 8.76
N ILE A 43 1.07 -3.79 9.56
CA ILE A 43 1.34 -2.35 9.50
C ILE A 43 2.43 -2.06 10.53
N LEU A 44 3.57 -1.52 10.07
CA LEU A 44 4.73 -1.25 10.93
C LEU A 44 4.68 0.15 11.55
N SER A 45 4.24 1.15 10.79
CA SER A 45 4.13 2.53 11.28
C SER A 45 3.15 3.35 10.44
N PHE A 46 2.67 4.43 11.04
CA PHE A 46 2.13 5.59 10.34
C PHE A 46 3.03 6.77 10.63
N SER A 47 3.45 7.49 9.60
CA SER A 47 4.37 8.62 9.75
C SER A 47 3.98 9.70 8.76
N GLN A 48 3.76 10.91 9.28
CA GLN A 48 3.53 12.08 8.45
C GLN A 48 4.88 12.68 8.07
N ILE A 49 5.12 12.83 6.77
CA ILE A 49 6.32 13.47 6.24
C ILE A 49 5.91 14.84 5.74
N VAL A 50 6.49 15.89 6.33
CA VAL A 50 6.12 17.28 6.05
C VAL A 50 6.69 17.74 4.70
N ASP A 51 7.84 17.20 4.31
CA ASP A 51 8.44 17.46 3.00
C ASP A 51 8.16 16.30 2.02
N HIS A 52 8.11 16.61 0.72
CA HIS A 52 7.99 15.60 -0.34
C HIS A 52 9.35 15.22 -0.92
N LYS A 53 10.44 15.32 -0.14
CA LYS A 53 11.78 15.00 -0.62
C LYS A 53 12.06 13.50 -0.44
N GLY A 54 12.61 12.88 -1.48
CA GLY A 54 12.91 11.44 -1.47
C GLY A 54 13.84 11.01 -0.34
N ASP A 55 14.82 11.82 0.03
CA ASP A 55 15.75 11.49 1.13
C ASP A 55 15.04 11.44 2.49
N SER A 56 14.09 12.33 2.75
CA SER A 56 13.31 12.33 3.99
C SER A 56 12.39 11.11 4.06
N ILE A 57 11.78 10.72 2.93
CA ILE A 57 11.02 9.48 2.80
C ILE A 57 11.92 8.27 3.09
N GLY A 58 13.11 8.21 2.48
CA GLY A 58 14.08 7.15 2.73
C GLY A 58 14.49 7.03 4.20
N LYS A 59 14.81 8.16 4.85
CA LYS A 59 15.15 8.20 6.29
C LYS A 59 13.99 7.71 7.17
N CYS A 60 12.76 8.09 6.83
CA CYS A 60 11.59 7.62 7.56
C CYS A 60 11.47 6.09 7.49
N ILE A 61 11.63 5.51 6.30
CA ILE A 61 11.61 4.06 6.09
C ILE A 61 12.76 3.38 6.86
N GLU A 62 13.98 3.91 6.78
CA GLU A 62 15.16 3.40 7.52
C GLU A 62 14.87 3.33 9.03
N ASN A 63 14.37 4.41 9.62
CA ASN A 63 14.05 4.46 11.06
C ASN A 63 13.01 3.43 11.46
N VAL A 64 11.99 3.19 10.62
CA VAL A 64 10.97 2.17 10.89
C VAL A 64 11.58 0.77 10.85
N LEU A 65 12.40 0.46 9.85
CA LEU A 65 13.06 -0.85 9.76
C LEU A 65 13.97 -1.11 10.96
N LEU A 66 14.77 -0.12 11.37
CA LEU A 66 15.63 -0.21 12.54
C LEU A 66 14.84 -0.40 13.84
N LYS A 67 13.76 0.36 14.04
CA LYS A 67 12.88 0.24 15.22
C LYS A 67 12.27 -1.16 15.36
N TRP A 68 11.96 -1.80 14.24
CA TRP A 68 11.38 -3.14 14.21
C TRP A 68 12.43 -4.26 14.16
N GLY A 69 13.73 -3.93 14.14
CA GLY A 69 14.80 -4.92 14.02
C GLY A 69 14.81 -5.66 12.69
N ILE A 70 14.28 -5.04 11.62
CA ILE A 70 14.26 -5.63 10.28
C ILE A 70 15.58 -5.29 9.60
N ASP A 71 16.44 -6.29 9.51
CA ASP A 71 17.80 -6.22 8.98
C ASP A 71 17.89 -6.59 7.48
N LYS A 72 16.90 -7.31 6.95
CA LYS A 72 16.88 -7.80 5.57
C LYS A 72 15.63 -7.36 4.84
N VAL A 73 15.80 -6.59 3.76
CA VAL A 73 14.72 -6.14 2.88
C VAL A 73 14.94 -6.68 1.47
N PHE A 74 13.92 -7.32 0.92
CA PHE A 74 13.94 -7.83 -0.45
C PHE A 74 13.39 -6.81 -1.46
N THR A 75 12.22 -6.26 -1.17
CA THR A 75 11.51 -5.33 -2.05
C THR A 75 10.77 -4.28 -1.25
N ILE A 76 10.75 -3.07 -1.79
CA ILE A 76 9.93 -1.94 -1.38
C ILE A 76 9.03 -1.59 -2.57
N THR A 77 7.72 -1.55 -2.34
CA THR A 77 6.75 -1.12 -3.35
C THR A 77 6.34 0.31 -3.07
N VAL A 78 6.49 1.18 -4.06
CA VAL A 78 6.16 2.61 -3.98
C VAL A 78 5.37 3.02 -5.22
N ASP A 79 4.55 4.06 -5.11
CA ASP A 79 3.87 4.65 -6.27
C ASP A 79 4.87 5.31 -7.22
N ASN A 80 4.43 5.55 -8.46
CA ASN A 80 5.27 6.05 -9.54
C ASN A 80 5.50 7.58 -9.46
N ALA A 81 5.95 8.06 -8.31
CA ALA A 81 6.33 9.45 -8.09
C ALA A 81 7.87 9.61 -8.14
N THR A 82 8.34 10.74 -8.69
CA THR A 82 9.78 11.01 -8.83
C THR A 82 10.52 10.97 -7.48
N ALA A 83 9.91 11.52 -6.42
CA ALA A 83 10.48 11.53 -5.08
C ALA A 83 10.78 10.11 -4.56
N ASN A 84 9.95 9.12 -4.89
CA ASN A 84 10.15 7.74 -4.46
C ASN A 84 11.34 7.08 -5.16
N THR A 85 11.66 7.47 -6.39
CA THR A 85 12.86 6.97 -7.07
C THR A 85 14.11 7.40 -6.32
N THR A 86 14.15 8.65 -5.84
CA THR A 86 15.23 9.14 -4.97
C THR A 86 15.26 8.41 -3.61
N ALA A 87 14.10 8.19 -2.99
CA ALA A 87 13.99 7.46 -1.73
C ALA A 87 14.54 6.02 -1.85
N ILE A 88 14.23 5.32 -2.93
CA ILE A 88 14.78 3.98 -3.20
C ILE A 88 16.30 4.03 -3.38
N GLY A 89 16.82 5.01 -4.13
CA GLY A 89 18.27 5.18 -4.28
C GLY A 89 18.98 5.44 -2.95
N PHE A 90 18.35 6.17 -2.03
CA PHE A 90 18.80 6.30 -0.65
C PHE A 90 18.79 4.95 0.08
N MET A 91 17.68 4.20 0.00
CA MET A 91 17.53 2.90 0.68
C MET A 91 18.53 1.85 0.20
N ILE A 92 18.81 1.76 -1.12
CA ILE A 92 19.81 0.82 -1.64
C ILE A 92 21.17 1.09 -1.01
N ARG A 93 21.60 2.36 -0.98
CA ARG A 93 22.88 2.76 -0.37
C ARG A 93 22.91 2.43 1.13
N LYS A 94 21.83 2.73 1.85
CA LYS A 94 21.74 2.47 3.29
C LYS A 94 21.74 0.99 3.63
N LEU A 95 20.87 0.21 3.00
CA LEU A 95 20.79 -1.23 3.23
C LEU A 95 22.11 -1.93 2.88
N ASN A 96 22.79 -1.55 1.80
CA ASN A 96 24.10 -2.11 1.47
C ASN A 96 25.21 -1.69 2.44
N SER A 97 25.04 -0.60 3.20
CA SER A 97 26.00 -0.15 4.23
C SER A 97 25.83 -0.85 5.58
N TRP A 98 24.76 -1.63 5.77
CA TRP A 98 24.56 -2.41 7.00
C TRP A 98 25.52 -3.60 7.06
N GLN A 99 25.90 -4.00 8.28
CA GLN A 99 26.99 -4.97 8.56
C GLN A 99 26.92 -6.26 7.72
N ASP A 100 25.72 -6.83 7.54
CA ASP A 100 25.52 -8.09 6.82
C ASP A 100 24.99 -7.90 5.38
N GLY A 101 24.95 -6.67 4.87
CA GLY A 101 24.27 -6.34 3.62
C GLY A 101 22.75 -6.50 3.76
N GLY A 102 22.07 -5.44 4.18
CA GLY A 102 20.64 -5.45 4.43
C GLY A 102 19.77 -5.59 3.18
N ALA A 103 20.32 -5.27 2.00
CA ALA A 103 19.62 -5.45 0.74
C ALA A 103 19.84 -6.86 0.20
N VAL A 104 18.76 -7.63 0.07
CA VAL A 104 18.86 -8.96 -0.52
C VAL A 104 19.28 -8.84 -1.99
N LEU A 105 20.23 -9.67 -2.43
CA LEU A 105 20.82 -9.62 -3.78
C LEU A 105 21.37 -8.23 -4.14
N GLY A 106 21.96 -7.52 -3.18
CA GLY A 106 22.55 -6.19 -3.36
C GLY A 106 21.54 -5.10 -3.72
N GLY A 107 20.24 -5.37 -3.58
CA GLY A 107 19.16 -4.44 -3.92
C GLY A 107 18.70 -4.46 -5.38
N LYS A 108 19.13 -5.44 -6.19
CA LYS A 108 18.73 -5.56 -7.60
C LYS A 108 17.22 -5.55 -7.82
N TYR A 109 16.45 -6.08 -6.86
CA TYR A 109 14.98 -6.17 -6.90
C TYR A 109 14.30 -5.36 -5.80
N LEU A 110 15.01 -4.36 -5.24
CA LEU A 110 14.48 -3.55 -4.16
C LEU A 110 13.32 -2.67 -4.62
N HIS A 111 13.31 -2.24 -5.89
CA HIS A 111 12.29 -1.34 -6.41
C HIS A 111 11.20 -2.09 -7.17
N VAL A 112 9.97 -2.06 -6.66
CA VAL A 112 8.77 -2.38 -7.45
C VAL A 112 7.90 -1.13 -7.54
N ARG A 113 7.63 -0.69 -8.76
CA ARG A 113 6.72 0.43 -9.01
C ARG A 113 5.29 -0.09 -8.99
N PHE A 114 4.42 0.61 -8.27
CA PHE A 114 3.01 0.29 -8.27
C PHE A 114 2.36 0.77 -9.58
N CYS A 115 1.60 -0.12 -10.24
CA CYS A 115 0.99 0.13 -11.54
C CYS A 115 -0.20 1.12 -11.51
N ALA A 116 -0.48 1.78 -10.38
CA ALA A 116 -1.60 2.72 -10.26
C ALA A 116 -1.59 3.80 -11.33
N HIS A 117 -0.41 4.31 -11.72
CA HIS A 117 -0.34 5.32 -12.78
C HIS A 117 -0.79 4.77 -14.14
N ILE A 118 -0.37 3.54 -14.49
CA ILE A 118 -0.78 2.89 -15.73
C ILE A 118 -2.27 2.56 -15.71
N LEU A 119 -2.78 2.06 -14.58
CA LEU A 119 -4.21 1.82 -14.40
C LEU A 119 -5.02 3.12 -14.52
N ASN A 120 -4.52 4.21 -13.94
CA ASN A 120 -5.16 5.52 -14.04
C ASN A 120 -5.15 6.03 -15.49
N LEU A 121 -4.06 5.82 -16.24
CA LEU A 121 -3.99 6.19 -17.66
C LEU A 121 -4.99 5.38 -18.48
N ILE A 122 -5.05 4.06 -18.32
CA ILE A 122 -5.98 3.20 -19.05
C ILE A 122 -7.43 3.56 -18.71
N ALA A 123 -7.75 3.72 -17.42
CA ALA A 123 -9.10 4.11 -16.99
C ALA A 123 -9.47 5.51 -17.50
N SER A 124 -8.55 6.47 -17.44
CA SER A 124 -8.81 7.82 -17.95
C SER A 124 -9.02 7.83 -19.46
N ASP A 125 -8.24 7.02 -20.21
CA ASP A 125 -8.35 6.88 -21.65
C ASP A 125 -9.69 6.25 -22.05
N GLY A 126 -10.08 5.14 -21.40
CA GLY A 126 -11.37 4.49 -21.63
C GLY A 126 -12.59 5.31 -21.23
N LEU A 127 -12.41 6.36 -20.41
CA LEU A 127 -13.48 7.28 -20.02
C LEU A 127 -13.49 8.57 -20.85
N LYS A 128 -12.60 8.75 -21.83
CA LYS A 128 -12.56 9.95 -22.68
C LYS A 128 -13.86 10.16 -23.44
N ASP A 129 -14.43 9.10 -24.01
CA ASP A 129 -15.67 9.17 -24.79
C ASP A 129 -16.90 9.49 -23.93
N LEU A 130 -16.81 9.26 -22.61
CA LEU A 130 -17.87 9.56 -21.63
C LEU A 130 -17.61 10.85 -20.85
N HIS A 131 -16.58 11.61 -21.22
CA HIS A 131 -16.12 12.76 -20.44
C HIS A 131 -17.24 13.78 -20.17
N ASP A 132 -18.03 14.11 -21.19
CA ASP A 132 -19.13 15.09 -21.05
C ASP A 132 -20.21 14.61 -20.08
N SER A 133 -20.56 13.32 -20.12
CA SER A 133 -21.52 12.72 -19.18
C SER A 133 -20.97 12.73 -17.75
N ILE A 134 -19.68 12.44 -17.57
CA ILE A 134 -19.00 12.49 -16.27
C ILE A 134 -18.99 13.93 -15.73
N VAL A 135 -18.68 14.92 -16.57
CA VAL A 135 -18.69 16.35 -16.19
C VAL A 135 -20.09 16.79 -15.81
N ALA A 136 -21.12 16.41 -16.57
CA ALA A 136 -22.51 16.73 -16.27
C ALA A 136 -22.96 16.17 -14.92
N ILE A 137 -22.69 14.88 -14.66
CA ILE A 137 -22.99 14.23 -13.37
C ILE A 137 -22.21 14.91 -12.24
N ARG A 138 -20.93 15.18 -12.43
CA ARG A 138 -20.09 15.83 -11.42
C ARG A 138 -20.59 17.22 -11.07
N ASN A 139 -21.03 18.00 -12.06
CA ASN A 139 -21.64 19.31 -11.86
C ASN A 139 -22.97 19.21 -11.12
N ALA A 140 -23.82 18.24 -11.45
CA ALA A 140 -25.07 18.00 -10.73
C ALA A 140 -24.82 17.62 -9.26
N VAL A 141 -23.87 16.72 -9.00
CA VAL A 141 -23.48 16.33 -7.64
C VAL A 141 -22.90 17.51 -6.87
N LYS A 142 -22.01 18.29 -7.49
CA LYS A 142 -21.42 19.51 -6.90
C LYS A 142 -22.51 20.53 -6.59
N TYR A 143 -23.49 20.69 -7.47
CA TYR A 143 -24.67 21.53 -7.27
C TYR A 143 -25.43 21.03 -6.04
N VAL A 144 -25.88 19.78 -5.99
CA VAL A 144 -26.64 19.23 -4.84
C VAL A 144 -25.90 19.40 -3.50
N LYS A 145 -24.57 19.21 -3.50
CA LYS A 145 -23.74 19.30 -2.29
C LYS A 145 -23.29 20.71 -1.92
N SER A 146 -23.58 21.74 -2.72
CA SER A 146 -23.06 23.08 -2.47
C SER A 146 -23.68 23.79 -1.26
N SER A 147 -24.85 23.34 -0.77
CA SER A 147 -25.44 23.86 0.47
C SER A 147 -26.28 22.78 1.20
N PRO A 148 -26.42 22.88 2.54
CA PRO A 148 -27.24 21.95 3.32
C PRO A 148 -28.70 21.94 2.88
N SER A 149 -29.25 23.10 2.54
CA SER A 149 -30.63 23.26 2.06
C SER A 149 -30.90 22.52 0.74
N ARG A 150 -29.94 22.51 -0.18
CA ARG A 150 -30.07 21.88 -1.50
C ARG A 150 -29.90 20.36 -1.39
N LEU A 151 -29.05 19.90 -0.49
CA LEU A 151 -28.94 18.50 -0.12
C LEU A 151 -30.20 17.97 0.57
N ASP A 152 -30.78 18.73 1.50
CA ASP A 152 -32.03 18.37 2.19
C ASP A 152 -33.21 18.30 1.22
N ARG A 153 -33.32 19.28 0.32
CA ARG A 153 -34.32 19.27 -0.76
C ARG A 153 -34.17 18.05 -1.68
N PHE A 154 -32.94 17.70 -2.04
CA PHE A 154 -32.66 16.53 -2.87
C PHE A 154 -33.03 15.21 -2.16
N LYS A 155 -32.70 15.08 -0.87
CA LYS A 155 -33.09 13.91 -0.06
C LYS A 155 -34.60 13.75 0.00
N LYS A 156 -35.33 14.83 0.26
CA LYS A 156 -36.80 14.82 0.30
C LYS A 156 -37.42 14.41 -1.02
N SER A 157 -36.87 14.86 -2.16
CA SER A 157 -37.38 14.46 -3.48
C SER A 157 -37.08 13.01 -3.86
N CYS A 158 -36.03 12.39 -3.32
CA CYS A 158 -35.67 11.00 -3.62
C CYS A 158 -36.39 9.97 -2.72
N CYS A 159 -37.02 10.40 -1.63
CA CYS A 159 -37.75 9.54 -0.70
C CYS A 159 -39.28 9.58 -0.94
N THR A 160 -39.72 10.03 -2.12
CA THR A 160 -41.11 10.01 -2.59
C THR A 160 -41.27 8.89 -3.61
#